data_AF-A3DBT8-F1
#
_entry.id   AF-A3DBT8-F1
#
_cell.length_a   1.000
_cell.length_b   1.000
_cell.length_c   1.000
_cell.angle_alpha   90.00
_cell.angle_beta   90.00
_cell.angle_gamma   90.00
#
_symmetry.space_group_name_H-M   'P 1'
#
loop_
_entity.id
_entity.type
_entity.pdbx_description
1 polymer ?
#
loop_
_entity_poly.entity_id
_entity_poly.type
_entity_poly.pdbx_seq_one_letter_code
_entity_poly.pdbx_strand_id
1 'polypeptide(L)'
;MEKVQSNANSKKEGTKKEGRKVQTDADVKKKAVKLVISHLKKKIAKEFSGSELVRQWVEEMEKLLEKEEFELAEYMRMRRELNDIIERIMDEEMRFKLRDSWYSFGRALDKKVKKY
;
A
#
# COMPACT_ATOMS: atom_id res chain seq x y z
N MET A 1 26.71 -15.48 -57.72
CA MET A 1 26.48 -16.43 -56.60
C MET A 1 26.16 -15.61 -55.38
N GLU A 2 24.94 -15.80 -54.89
CA GLU A 2 24.15 -14.93 -54.01
C GLU A 2 24.73 -14.73 -52.61
N LYS A 3 24.58 -13.50 -52.11
CA LYS A 3 24.63 -13.17 -50.68
C LYS A 3 23.29 -13.58 -50.07
N VAL A 4 23.28 -14.58 -49.19
CA VAL A 4 22.11 -14.93 -48.38
C VAL A 4 22.12 -14.05 -47.13
N GLN A 5 21.30 -13.01 -47.12
CA GLN A 5 20.91 -12.28 -45.91
C GLN A 5 19.71 -12.99 -45.29
N SER A 6 19.90 -13.54 -44.09
CA SER A 6 18.84 -14.16 -43.30
C SER A 6 17.95 -13.08 -42.68
N ASN A 7 16.75 -12.95 -43.23
CA ASN A 7 15.63 -12.21 -42.65
C ASN A 7 15.09 -12.99 -41.43
N ALA A 8 15.03 -12.36 -40.26
CA ALA A 8 14.27 -12.88 -39.11
C ALA A 8 13.32 -11.79 -38.60
N ASN A 9 12.24 -11.60 -39.35
CA ASN A 9 11.03 -10.95 -38.86
C ASN A 9 10.30 -11.96 -37.96
N SER A 10 10.34 -11.78 -36.64
CA SER A 10 9.42 -12.48 -35.72
C SER A 10 8.54 -11.46 -35.03
N LYS A 11 7.44 -11.17 -35.72
CA LYS A 11 6.23 -10.57 -35.19
C LYS A 11 5.57 -11.58 -34.25
N LYS A 12 5.50 -11.28 -32.95
CA LYS A 12 4.52 -11.86 -32.02
C LYS A 12 3.94 -10.70 -31.22
N GLU A 13 2.81 -10.21 -31.69
CA GLU A 13 1.47 -10.60 -31.21
C GLU A 13 1.16 -9.91 -29.89
N GLY A 14 0.25 -8.93 -30.01
CA GLY A 14 -0.22 -8.14 -28.89
C GLY A 14 -0.94 -9.00 -27.87
N THR A 15 -0.66 -8.75 -26.60
CA THR A 15 -1.41 -9.33 -25.50
C THR A 15 -2.26 -8.27 -24.84
N LYS A 16 -3.55 -8.37 -25.16
CA LYS A 16 -4.71 -8.04 -24.35
C LYS A 16 -4.81 -6.59 -23.87
N LYS A 17 -5.68 -5.83 -24.55
CA LYS A 17 -6.52 -4.85 -23.87
C LYS A 17 -7.22 -5.58 -22.72
N GLU A 18 -6.65 -5.50 -21.51
CA GLU A 18 -7.36 -5.92 -20.31
C GLU A 18 -8.64 -5.11 -20.27
N GLY A 19 -9.78 -5.80 -20.45
CA GLY A 19 -11.08 -5.21 -20.22
C GLY A 19 -11.02 -4.51 -18.86
N ARG A 20 -11.32 -3.20 -18.86
CA ARG A 20 -11.21 -2.31 -17.72
C ARG A 20 -11.86 -3.00 -16.51
N LYS A 21 -11.06 -3.60 -15.62
CA LYS A 21 -11.59 -4.27 -14.43
C LYS A 21 -12.44 -3.23 -13.71
N VAL A 22 -13.70 -3.57 -13.46
CA VAL A 22 -14.60 -2.69 -12.70
C VAL A 22 -13.96 -2.50 -11.34
N GLN A 23 -13.52 -1.27 -11.07
CA GLN A 23 -12.86 -0.94 -9.82
C GLN A 23 -13.88 -1.04 -8.69
N THR A 24 -13.57 -1.83 -7.66
CA THR A 24 -14.41 -1.99 -6.47
C THR A 24 -13.99 -1.02 -5.36
N ASP A 25 -14.86 -0.83 -4.35
CA ASP A 25 -14.50 -0.07 -3.14
C ASP A 25 -13.26 -0.65 -2.45
N ALA A 26 -13.15 -1.99 -2.42
CA ALA A 26 -12.00 -2.70 -1.87
C ALA A 26 -10.70 -2.31 -2.60
N ASP A 27 -10.72 -2.23 -3.93
CA ASP A 27 -9.55 -1.83 -4.73
C ASP A 27 -9.11 -0.39 -4.41
N VAL A 28 -10.08 0.53 -4.29
CA VAL A 28 -9.81 1.93 -3.94
C VAL A 28 -9.20 2.04 -2.54
N LYS A 29 -9.76 1.30 -1.57
CA LYS A 29 -9.26 1.26 -0.19
C LYS A 29 -7.86 0.67 -0.13
N LYS A 30 -7.61 -0.50 -0.74
CA LYS A 30 -6.26 -1.12 -0.81
C LYS A 30 -5.23 -0.17 -1.39
N LYS A 31 -5.56 0.50 -2.50
CA LYS A 31 -4.65 1.47 -3.14
C LYS A 31 -4.35 2.67 -2.23
N ALA A 32 -5.37 3.18 -1.54
CA ALA A 32 -5.19 4.29 -0.61
C ALA A 32 -4.38 3.89 0.63
N VAL A 33 -4.59 2.69 1.16
CA VAL A 33 -3.80 2.14 2.27
C VAL A 33 -2.34 1.97 1.84
N LYS A 34 -2.05 1.40 0.65
CA LYS A 34 -0.67 1.30 0.12
C LYS A 34 0.05 2.66 0.10
N LEU A 35 -0.65 3.73 -0.27
CA LEU A 35 -0.08 5.08 -0.25
C LEU A 35 0.24 5.55 1.18
N VAL A 36 -0.62 5.28 2.15
CA VAL A 36 -0.36 5.56 3.57
C VAL A 36 0.87 4.80 4.06
N ILE A 37 1.00 3.52 3.70
CA ILE A 37 2.17 2.70 4.07
C ILE A 37 3.46 3.25 3.46
N SER A 38 3.44 3.70 2.20
CA SER A 38 4.58 4.40 1.59
C SER A 38 4.99 5.65 2.39
N HIS A 39 4.02 6.43 2.87
CA HIS A 39 4.30 7.60 3.70
C HIS A 39 4.83 7.24 5.09
N LEU A 40 4.36 6.15 5.69
CA LEU A 40 4.90 5.64 6.96
C LEU A 40 6.35 5.18 6.80
N LYS A 41 6.67 4.42 5.75
CA LYS A 41 8.03 3.96 5.46
C LYS A 41 9.04 5.11 5.38
N LYS A 42 8.66 6.23 4.75
CA LYS A 42 9.50 7.44 4.68
C LYS A 42 9.76 8.06 6.05
N LYS A 43 8.78 8.03 6.95
CA LYS A 43 8.89 8.59 8.31
C LYS A 43 9.79 7.75 9.19
N ILE A 44 9.67 6.43 9.09
CA ILE A 44 10.48 5.47 9.87
C ILE A 44 11.84 5.16 9.24
N ALA A 45 12.24 5.86 8.17
CA ALA A 45 13.58 5.70 7.61
C ALA A 45 14.68 6.17 8.58
N LYS A 46 14.34 7.05 9.52
CA LYS A 46 15.22 7.49 10.61
C LYS A 46 14.94 6.68 11.87
N GLU A 47 15.97 6.40 12.65
CA GLU A 47 15.83 5.74 13.95
C GLU A 47 15.27 6.67 15.02
N PHE A 48 14.39 6.13 15.86
CA PHE A 48 13.82 6.80 17.04
C PHE A 48 13.34 5.74 18.03
N SER A 49 13.13 6.11 19.30
CA SER A 49 12.60 5.16 20.30
C SER A 49 11.20 4.66 19.91
N GLY A 50 11.09 3.35 19.64
CA GLY A 50 9.87 2.70 19.17
C GLY A 50 9.77 2.55 17.65
N SER A 51 10.79 2.93 16.88
CA SER A 51 10.85 2.74 15.42
C SER A 51 10.60 1.30 15.01
N GLU A 52 11.20 0.34 15.73
CA GLU A 52 11.09 -1.10 15.46
C GLU A 52 9.66 -1.62 15.52
N LEU A 53 8.86 -1.17 16.51
CA LEU A 53 7.46 -1.56 16.61
C LEU A 53 6.65 -1.07 15.41
N VAL A 54 6.94 0.13 14.93
CA VAL A 54 6.29 0.68 13.73
C VAL A 54 6.75 -0.05 12.47
N ARG A 55 8.03 -0.43 12.38
CA ARG A 55 8.58 -1.23 11.26
C ARG A 55 7.90 -2.59 11.19
N GLN A 56 7.83 -3.30 12.31
CA GLN A 56 7.15 -4.59 12.40
C GLN A 56 5.68 -4.48 11.98
N TRP A 57 4.96 -3.49 12.51
CA TRP A 57 3.56 -3.24 12.11
C TRP A 57 3.42 -2.97 10.61
N VAL A 58 4.36 -2.21 10.01
CA VAL A 58 4.38 -1.95 8.57
C VAL A 58 4.56 -3.24 7.78
N GLU A 59 5.47 -4.12 8.19
CA GLU A 59 5.68 -5.42 7.52
C GLU A 59 4.44 -6.32 7.59
N GLU A 60 3.78 -6.39 8.74
CA GLU A 60 2.54 -7.14 8.91
C GLU A 60 1.41 -6.58 8.03
N MET A 61 1.33 -5.25 7.92
CA MET A 61 0.39 -4.57 7.05
C MET A 61 0.68 -4.81 5.57
N GLU A 62 1.94 -4.94 5.17
CA GLU A 62 2.32 -5.32 3.80
C GLU A 62 1.89 -6.75 3.48
N LYS A 63 2.12 -7.70 4.38
CA LYS A 63 1.62 -9.08 4.24
C LYS A 63 0.09 -9.11 4.11
N LEU A 64 -0.62 -8.29 4.89
CA LEU A 64 -2.07 -8.15 4.77
C LEU A 64 -2.51 -7.58 3.40
N LEU A 65 -1.73 -6.64 2.83
CA LEU A 65 -2.01 -6.03 1.52
C LEU A 65 -1.73 -6.95 0.33
N GLU A 66 -0.98 -8.03 0.52
CA GLU A 66 -0.70 -9.07 -0.49
C GLU A 66 -1.87 -10.03 -0.67
N LYS A 67 -2.75 -10.17 0.34
CA LYS A 67 -3.96 -11.00 0.21
C LYS A 67 -4.83 -10.51 -0.94
N GLU A 68 -5.48 -11.42 -1.66
CA GLU A 68 -6.43 -11.07 -2.73
C GLU A 68 -7.70 -10.43 -2.15
N GLU A 69 -8.23 -10.99 -1.07
CA GLU A 69 -9.44 -10.51 -0.39
C GLU A 69 -9.17 -9.26 0.46
N PHE A 70 -10.20 -8.44 0.65
CA PHE A 70 -10.14 -7.25 1.49
C PHE A 70 -11.10 -7.40 2.67
N GLU A 71 -10.56 -7.81 3.81
CA GLU A 71 -11.33 -7.97 5.04
C GLU A 71 -11.23 -6.73 5.93
N LEU A 72 -12.25 -5.85 5.87
CA LEU A 72 -12.25 -4.56 6.58
C LEU A 72 -11.94 -4.71 8.08
N ALA A 73 -12.40 -5.79 8.70
CA ALA A 73 -12.13 -6.08 10.11
C ALA A 73 -10.64 -6.21 10.42
N GLU A 74 -9.84 -6.81 9.52
CA GLU A 74 -8.39 -6.93 9.67
C GLU A 74 -7.72 -5.56 9.61
N TYR A 75 -8.11 -4.70 8.66
CA TYR A 75 -7.58 -3.35 8.54
C TYR A 75 -7.95 -2.48 9.75
N MET A 76 -9.16 -2.64 10.30
CA MET A 76 -9.56 -1.96 11.53
C MET A 76 -8.76 -2.43 12.74
N ARG A 77 -8.39 -3.71 12.81
CA ARG A 77 -7.47 -4.23 13.83
C ARG A 77 -6.09 -3.58 13.69
N MET A 78 -5.52 -3.59 12.49
CA MET A 78 -4.22 -2.93 12.21
C MET A 78 -4.26 -1.45 12.60
N ARG A 79 -5.35 -0.74 12.30
CA ARG A 79 -5.51 0.67 12.67
C ARG A 79 -5.49 0.91 14.19
N ARG A 80 -6.13 0.02 14.98
CA ARG A 80 -6.11 0.13 16.44
C ARG A 80 -4.70 -0.11 16.98
N GLU A 81 -4.06 -1.16 16.50
CA GLU A 81 -2.69 -1.51 16.89
C GLU A 81 -1.68 -0.39 16.59
N LEU A 82 -1.78 0.25 15.42
CA LEU A 82 -0.95 1.40 15.10
C LEU A 82 -1.15 2.54 16.10
N ASN A 83 -2.39 2.79 16.53
CA ASN A 83 -2.67 3.80 17.55
C ASN A 83 -1.97 3.47 18.87
N ASP A 84 -2.06 2.21 19.30
CA ASP A 84 -1.45 1.75 20.55
C ASP A 84 0.08 1.86 20.50
N ILE A 85 0.69 1.59 19.34
CA ILE A 85 2.13 1.81 19.12
C ILE A 85 2.45 3.30 19.19
N ILE A 86 1.65 4.17 18.55
CA ILE A 86 1.87 5.63 18.54
C ILE A 86 1.85 6.21 19.96
N GLU A 87 0.92 5.78 20.81
CA GLU A 87 0.84 6.27 22.20
C GLU A 87 2.10 5.93 23.03
N ARG A 88 2.87 4.91 22.63
CA ARG A 88 4.11 4.49 23.32
C ARG A 88 5.36 5.23 22.83
N ILE A 89 5.27 6.03 21.76
CA ILE A 89 6.43 6.72 21.19
C ILE A 89 6.73 7.98 21.97
N MET A 90 7.91 8.05 22.60
CA MET A 90 8.30 9.19 23.46
C MET A 90 8.65 10.46 22.67
N ASP A 91 9.12 10.31 21.43
CA ASP A 91 9.41 11.44 20.55
C ASP A 91 8.10 12.10 20.09
N GLU A 92 7.85 13.32 20.56
CA GLU A 92 6.62 14.06 20.27
C GLU A 92 6.46 14.42 18.79
N GLU A 93 7.55 14.86 18.13
CA GLU A 93 7.52 15.21 16.71
C GLU A 93 7.20 13.97 15.87
N MET A 94 7.80 12.83 16.22
CA MET A 94 7.52 11.57 15.56
C MET A 94 6.10 11.09 15.84
N ARG A 95 5.63 11.18 17.09
CA ARG A 95 4.25 10.83 17.47
C ARG A 95 3.24 11.62 16.64
N PHE A 96 3.45 12.94 16.46
CA PHE A 96 2.59 13.79 15.65
C PHE A 96 2.53 13.34 14.18
N LYS A 97 3.70 13.10 13.56
CA LYS A 97 3.78 12.64 12.15
C LYS A 97 3.14 11.26 11.94
N LEU A 98 3.26 10.35 12.90
CA LEU A 98 2.63 9.04 12.82
C LEU A 98 1.12 9.14 13.03
N ARG A 99 0.66 10.00 13.94
CA ARG A 99 -0.77 10.26 14.17
C ARG A 99 -1.46 10.83 12.92
N ASP A 100 -0.79 11.70 12.16
CA ASP A 100 -1.30 12.15 10.85
C ASP A 100 -1.45 10.98 9.84
N SER A 101 -0.52 10.03 9.87
CA SER A 101 -0.60 8.83 9.05
C SER A 101 -1.76 7.93 9.49
N TRP A 102 -2.01 7.80 10.80
CA TRP A 102 -3.13 7.06 11.36
C TRP A 102 -4.50 7.68 11.01
N TYR A 103 -4.61 9.01 11.02
CA TYR A 103 -5.80 9.72 10.53
C TYR A 103 -6.01 9.44 9.04
N SER A 104 -4.95 9.54 8.24
CA SER A 104 -4.99 9.25 6.81
C SER A 104 -5.33 7.79 6.51
N PHE A 105 -4.92 6.85 7.36
CA PHE A 105 -5.32 5.45 7.29
C PHE A 105 -6.84 5.30 7.48
N GLY A 106 -7.43 5.97 8.48
CA GLY A 106 -8.89 5.97 8.68
C GLY A 106 -9.63 6.45 7.42
N ARG A 107 -9.22 7.60 6.88
CA ARG A 107 -9.77 8.14 5.63
C ARG A 107 -9.58 7.20 4.42
N ALA A 108 -8.50 6.41 4.40
CA ALA A 108 -8.27 5.43 3.35
C ALA A 108 -9.31 4.30 3.40
N LEU A 109 -9.73 3.87 4.59
CA LEU A 109 -10.76 2.84 4.78
C LEU A 109 -12.18 3.34 4.45
N ASP A 110 -12.43 4.63 4.57
CA ASP A 110 -13.72 5.24 4.24
C ASP A 110 -13.92 5.49 2.74
N LYS A 111 -12.87 5.32 1.91
CA LYS A 111 -12.97 5.58 0.47
C LYS A 111 -13.96 4.64 -0.22
N LYS A 112 -14.66 5.20 -1.20
CA LYS A 112 -15.58 4.48 -2.09
C LYS A 112 -15.29 4.86 -3.54
N VAL A 113 -15.67 3.98 -4.46
CA VAL A 113 -15.62 4.24 -5.91
C VAL A 113 -16.49 5.46 -6.21
N LYS A 114 -15.95 6.40 -6.99
CA LYS A 114 -16.72 7.54 -7.48
C LYS A 114 -17.73 7.03 -8.50
N LYS A 115 -19.01 7.19 -8.20
CA LYS A 115 -20.08 7.03 -9.18
C LYS A 115 -20.04 8.28 -10.06
N TYR A 116 -19.82 8.08 -11.37
CA TYR A 116 -19.90 9.14 -12.38
C TYR A 116 -21.32 9.26 -12.90
#